data_AF-A0A382TB93-F1
#
_entry.id   AF-A0A382TB93-F1
#
_cell.length_a   1.000
_cell.length_b   1.000
_cell.length_c   1.000
_cell.angle_alpha   90.00
_cell.angle_beta   90.00
_cell.angle_gamma   90.00
#
_symmetry.space_group_name_H-M   'P 1'
#
loop_
_entity.id
_entity.type
_entity.pdbx_description
1 polymer ?
#
loop_
_entity_poly.entity_id
_entity_poly.type
_entity_poly.pdbx_seq_one_letter_code
_entity_poly.pdbx_strand_id
1 'polypeptide(L)'
;MSYAKSPSSLKDWEKKASSELDGKPSSSVNWKTLEDIEIKPLYTSEDLEKLGYSETLPGFSPFIRGPRATMYSGRPWTIRQYAGFSTAEESNKFYRENLA
;
A
#
# COMPACT_ATOMS: atom_id res chain seq x y z
N MET A 1 1.17 26.87 4.91
CA MET A 1 2.64 26.88 5.06
C MET A 1 3.28 26.18 3.87
N SER A 2 3.98 26.89 2.98
CA SER A 2 4.84 26.24 1.98
C SER A 2 6.17 25.91 2.66
N TYR A 3 6.49 24.63 2.81
CA TYR A 3 7.83 24.23 3.19
C TYR A 3 8.79 24.64 2.07
N ALA A 4 9.73 25.53 2.36
CA ALA A 4 10.81 25.84 1.43
C ALA A 4 11.60 24.55 1.20
N LYS A 5 11.76 24.18 -0.08
CA LYS A 5 12.48 22.98 -0.51
C LYS A 5 13.95 23.15 -0.13
N SER A 6 14.37 22.67 1.03
CA SER A 6 15.79 22.50 1.33
C SER A 6 16.37 21.54 0.27
N PRO A 7 17.46 21.88 -0.42
CA PRO A 7 17.90 21.18 -1.62
C PRO A 7 18.78 19.97 -1.29
N SER A 8 18.44 19.19 -0.25
CA SER A 8 19.16 17.94 0.01
C SER A 8 18.92 16.99 -1.15
N SER A 9 20.01 16.62 -1.84
CA SER A 9 19.95 15.75 -3.00
C SER A 9 19.98 14.27 -2.58
N LEU A 10 19.57 13.38 -3.49
CA LEU A 10 19.71 11.93 -3.30
C LEU A 10 21.16 11.52 -2.98
N LYS A 11 22.15 12.23 -3.53
CA LYS A 11 23.57 11.98 -3.26
C LYS A 11 23.96 12.35 -1.83
N ASP A 12 23.42 13.44 -1.31
CA ASP A 12 23.66 13.86 0.08
C ASP A 12 23.07 12.85 1.06
N TRP A 13 21.88 12.34 0.72
CA TRP A 13 21.24 11.28 1.48
C TRP A 13 22.05 9.98 1.45
N GLU A 14 22.51 9.53 0.27
CA GLU A 14 23.31 8.30 0.14
C GLU A 14 24.62 8.39 0.94
N LYS A 15 25.29 9.56 0.91
CA LYS A 15 26.50 9.79 1.70
C LYS A 15 26.22 9.69 3.19
N LYS A 16 25.10 10.26 3.64
CA LYS A 16 24.71 10.20 5.06
C LYS A 16 24.33 8.77 5.47
N ALA A 17 23.54 8.08 4.66
CA ALA A 17 23.16 6.69 4.88
C ALA A 17 24.39 5.78 4.97
N SER A 18 25.36 5.96 4.07
CA SER A 18 26.60 5.19 4.13
C SER A 18 27.42 5.48 5.38
N SER A 19 27.46 6.74 5.84
CA SER A 19 28.11 7.09 7.11
C SER A 19 27.44 6.45 8.33
N GLU A 20 26.12 6.28 8.31
CA GLU A 20 25.35 5.65 9.39
C GLU A 20 25.43 4.12 9.34
N LEU A 21 25.81 3.53 8.21
CA LEU A 21 25.96 2.09 7.97
C LEU A 21 27.41 1.61 8.01
N ASP A 22 28.28 2.32 8.75
CA ASP A 22 29.72 2.01 8.86
C ASP A 22 30.44 1.92 7.50
N GLY A 23 30.07 2.78 6.55
CA GLY A 23 30.63 2.82 5.20
C GLY A 23 30.04 1.81 4.21
N LYS A 24 29.05 0.99 4.63
CA LYS A 24 28.30 0.12 3.71
C LYS A 24 27.40 0.95 2.79
N PRO A 25 27.08 0.46 1.59
CA PRO A 25 26.12 1.13 0.71
C PRO A 25 24.70 1.05 1.27
N SER A 26 23.82 1.99 0.89
CA SER A 26 22.40 1.94 1.29
C SER A 26 21.69 0.68 0.79
N SER A 27 22.15 0.05 -0.29
CA SER A 27 21.62 -1.22 -0.79
C SER A 27 21.80 -2.39 0.17
N SER A 28 22.74 -2.30 1.11
CA SER A 28 22.96 -3.34 2.12
C SER A 28 21.79 -3.53 3.09
N VAL A 29 20.90 -2.53 3.18
CA VAL A 29 19.68 -2.56 3.99
C VAL A 29 18.41 -2.70 3.14
N ASN A 30 18.54 -3.10 1.87
CA ASN A 30 17.37 -3.47 1.08
C ASN A 30 16.67 -4.66 1.73
N TRP A 31 15.33 -4.62 1.73
CA TRP A 31 14.52 -5.71 2.26
C TRP A 31 13.97 -6.54 1.12
N LYS A 32 14.25 -7.84 1.14
CA LYS A 32 13.69 -8.80 0.20
C LYS A 32 12.38 -9.37 0.75
N THR A 33 11.27 -9.15 0.05
CA THR A 33 9.97 -9.69 0.45
C THR A 33 9.86 -11.18 0.15
N LEU A 34 8.79 -11.82 0.63
CA LEU A 34 8.49 -13.22 0.36
C LEU A 34 8.21 -13.48 -1.13
N GLU A 35 7.80 -12.45 -1.85
CA GLU A 35 7.52 -12.45 -3.29
C GLU A 35 8.78 -12.22 -4.15
N ASP A 36 9.98 -12.28 -3.55
CA ASP A 36 11.26 -12.06 -4.24
C ASP A 36 11.49 -10.61 -4.72
N ILE A 37 10.73 -9.65 -4.19
CA ILE A 37 10.83 -8.23 -4.55
C ILE A 37 11.83 -7.53 -3.63
N GLU A 38 12.77 -6.78 -4.23
CA GLU A 38 13.74 -5.97 -3.51
C GLU A 38 13.17 -4.57 -3.21
N ILE A 39 12.96 -4.28 -1.93
CA ILE A 39 12.48 -2.99 -1.42
C ILE A 39 13.68 -2.11 -1.05
N LYS A 40 13.76 -0.95 -1.69
CA LYS A 40 14.76 0.09 -1.39
C LYS A 40 14.46 0.78 -0.06
N PRO A 41 15.47 1.23 0.69
CA PRO A 41 15.29 1.97 1.96
C PRO A 41 14.65 3.35 1.77
N LEU A 42 14.67 3.90 0.55
CA LEU A 42 14.06 5.19 0.21
C LEU A 42 13.49 5.15 -1.21
N TYR A 43 12.28 5.69 -1.37
CA TYR A 43 11.65 5.96 -2.67
C TYR A 43 11.36 7.45 -2.78
N THR A 44 11.55 8.02 -3.97
CA THR A 44 11.34 9.45 -4.23
C THR A 44 10.37 9.69 -5.39
N SER A 45 10.11 10.96 -5.71
CA SER A 45 9.31 11.33 -6.88
C SER A 45 9.88 10.78 -8.19
N GLU A 46 11.19 10.63 -8.31
CA GLU A 46 11.84 10.03 -9.50
C GLU A 46 11.46 8.56 -9.69
N ASP A 47 11.12 7.86 -8.60
CA ASP A 47 10.62 6.48 -8.69
C ASP A 47 9.14 6.43 -9.13
N LEU A 48 8.37 7.50 -8.87
CA LEU A 48 6.98 7.61 -9.32
C LEU A 48 6.90 7.88 -10.83
N GLU A 49 7.86 8.58 -11.42
CA GLU A 49 7.91 8.82 -12.87
C GLU A 49 8.00 7.52 -13.69
N LYS A 50 8.51 6.45 -13.06
CA LYS A 50 8.58 5.11 -13.66
C LYS A 50 7.25 4.36 -13.60
N LEU A 51 6.28 4.83 -12.81
CA LEU A 51 4.95 4.22 -12.70
C LEU A 51 4.06 4.76 -13.83
N GLY A 52 3.85 3.95 -14.87
CA GLY A 52 3.00 4.31 -16.03
C GLY A 52 1.50 4.45 -15.76
N TYR A 53 1.07 4.55 -14.50
CA TYR A 53 -0.33 4.53 -14.08
C TYR A 53 -0.65 5.54 -12.96
N SER A 54 0.24 6.50 -12.70
CA SER A 54 0.01 7.58 -11.72
C SER A 54 -1.26 8.38 -11.99
N GLU A 55 -1.58 8.58 -13.27
CA GLU A 55 -2.72 9.40 -13.73
C GLU A 55 -4.05 8.65 -13.79
N THR A 56 -4.10 7.38 -13.38
CA THR A 56 -5.34 6.59 -13.42
C THR A 56 -6.38 7.12 -12.44
N LEU A 57 -7.66 6.92 -12.78
CA LEU A 57 -8.81 7.32 -11.97
C LEU A 57 -9.61 6.09 -11.52
N PRO A 58 -10.12 6.06 -10.28
CA PRO A 58 -10.98 4.97 -9.82
C PRO A 58 -12.25 4.93 -10.68
N GLY A 59 -12.77 3.73 -10.95
CA GLY A 59 -13.96 3.53 -11.79
C GLY A 59 -13.70 3.52 -13.29
N PHE A 60 -12.45 3.68 -13.74
CA PHE A 60 -12.07 3.62 -15.15
C PHE A 60 -10.96 2.58 -15.38
N SER A 61 -10.98 1.92 -16.54
CA SER A 61 -9.93 0.97 -16.95
C SER A 61 -8.55 1.64 -16.89
N PRO A 62 -7.50 0.96 -16.38
CA PRO A 62 -7.42 -0.46 -15.97
C PRO A 62 -7.84 -0.75 -14.52
N PHE A 63 -8.55 0.18 -13.86
CA PHE A 63 -9.11 0.03 -12.50
C PHE A 63 -8.07 -0.15 -11.38
N ILE A 64 -6.82 0.28 -11.59
CA ILE A 64 -5.72 0.19 -10.61
C ILE A 64 -6.09 0.85 -9.27
N ARG A 65 -6.87 1.95 -9.32
CA ARG A 65 -7.31 2.69 -8.11
C ARG A 65 -8.68 2.25 -7.59
N GLY A 66 -9.24 1.18 -8.15
CA GLY A 66 -10.49 0.57 -7.74
C GLY A 66 -11.58 0.62 -8.81
N PRO A 67 -12.59 -0.27 -8.72
CA PRO A 67 -13.62 -0.44 -9.75
C PRO A 67 -14.76 0.58 -9.72
N ARG A 68 -14.84 1.45 -8.70
CA ARG A 68 -15.94 2.42 -8.53
C ARG A 68 -15.38 3.82 -8.36
N ALA A 69 -15.95 4.81 -9.05
CA ALA A 69 -15.45 6.19 -8.99
C ALA A 69 -15.40 6.78 -7.56
N THR A 70 -16.37 6.43 -6.70
CA THR A 70 -16.46 6.94 -5.33
C THR A 70 -15.88 5.99 -4.28
N MET A 71 -15.53 4.75 -4.63
CA MET A 71 -15.07 3.71 -3.69
C MET A 71 -15.82 3.74 -2.34
N TYR A 72 -15.08 3.73 -1.23
CA TYR A 72 -15.60 3.67 0.13
C TYR A 72 -16.10 5.01 0.69
N SER A 73 -15.87 6.13 0.00
CA SER A 73 -16.52 7.40 0.39
C SER A 73 -18.00 7.44 0.00
N GLY A 74 -18.39 6.69 -1.04
CA GLY A 74 -19.79 6.53 -1.43
C GLY A 74 -20.49 5.34 -0.74
N ARG A 75 -19.83 4.18 -0.67
CA ARG A 75 -20.35 2.99 0.04
C ARG A 75 -19.20 2.19 0.64
N PRO A 76 -19.18 1.93 1.96
CA PRO A 76 -18.12 1.13 2.59
C PRO A 76 -18.14 -0.31 2.07
N TRP A 77 -17.02 -1.03 2.26
CA TRP A 77 -16.96 -2.46 1.92
C TRP A 77 -17.99 -3.24 2.75
N THR A 78 -18.52 -4.31 2.16
CA THR A 78 -19.46 -5.18 2.88
C THR A 78 -18.68 -6.05 3.86
N ILE A 79 -19.00 -5.98 5.15
CA ILE A 79 -18.52 -6.96 6.13
C ILE A 79 -19.22 -8.29 5.83
N ARG A 80 -18.44 -9.31 5.47
CA ARG A 80 -18.93 -10.67 5.21
C ARG A 80 -18.13 -11.65 6.04
N GLN A 81 -18.61 -11.88 7.27
CA GLN A 81 -17.97 -12.85 8.15
C GLN A 81 -18.24 -14.26 7.64
N TYR A 82 -17.18 -15.03 7.46
CA TYR A 82 -17.31 -16.47 7.30
C TYR A 82 -17.80 -17.03 8.63
N ALA A 83 -18.99 -17.58 8.58
CA ALA A 83 -19.75 -18.04 9.72
C ALA A 83 -20.45 -19.33 9.29
N GLY A 84 -20.56 -20.30 10.19
CA GLY A 84 -21.16 -21.60 9.88
C GLY A 84 -20.90 -22.59 11.00
N PHE A 85 -21.92 -23.36 11.35
CA PHE A 85 -21.87 -24.47 12.30
C PHE A 85 -22.19 -25.78 11.57
N SER A 86 -21.95 -26.89 12.27
CA SER A 86 -22.11 -28.24 11.72
C SER A 86 -23.50 -28.54 11.17
N THR A 87 -24.55 -27.86 11.66
CA THR A 87 -25.92 -28.00 11.14
C THR A 87 -26.44 -26.71 10.49
N ALA A 88 -27.36 -26.88 9.53
CA ALA A 88 -28.00 -25.76 8.84
C ALA A 88 -28.84 -24.89 9.80
N GLU A 89 -29.46 -25.51 10.82
CA GLU A 89 -30.30 -24.83 11.80
C GLU A 89 -29.48 -23.91 12.73
N GLU A 90 -28.37 -24.42 13.27
CA GLU A 90 -27.45 -23.65 14.11
C GLU A 90 -26.79 -22.50 13.33
N SER A 91 -26.43 -22.77 12.07
CA SER A 91 -25.92 -21.74 11.17
C SER A 91 -26.96 -20.63 10.92
N ASN A 92 -28.24 -21.00 10.68
CA ASN A 92 -29.30 -20.02 10.44
C ASN A 92 -29.55 -19.13 11.67
N LYS A 93 -29.59 -19.72 12.86
CA LYS A 93 -29.75 -18.98 14.11
C LYS A 93 -28.63 -17.95 14.27
N PHE A 94 -27.38 -18.38 14.09
CA PHE A 94 -26.21 -17.49 14.20
C PHE A 94 -26.20 -16.37 13.15
N TYR A 95 -26.57 -16.65 11.90
CA TYR A 95 -26.65 -15.60 10.88
C TYR A 95 -27.69 -14.54 11.24
N ARG A 96 -28.85 -14.93 11.78
CA ARG A 96 -29.88 -13.98 12.20
C ARG A 96 -29.41 -13.11 13.36
N GLU A 97 -28.70 -13.70 14.33
CA GLU A 97 -28.12 -12.96 15.46
C GLU A 97 -27.05 -11.95 15.01
N ASN A 98 -26.23 -12.29 13.99
CA ASN A 98 -25.18 -11.39 13.48
C ASN A 98 -25.69 -10.27 12.53
N LEU A 99 -26.91 -10.40 12.01
CA LEU A 99 -27.52 -9.39 11.14
C LEU A 99 -28.39 -8.39 11.91
N ALA A 100 -28.76 -8.70 13.15
CA ALA A 100 -29.53 -7.84 14.05
C ALA A 100 -28.63 -6.78 14.72
#